data_AF-M2ADP0-F1
#
_entry.id   AF-M2ADP0-F1
#
_cell.length_a   1.000
_cell.length_b   1.000
_cell.length_c   1.000
_cell.angle_alpha   90.00
_cell.angle_beta   90.00
_cell.angle_gamma   90.00
#
_symmetry.space_group_name_H-M   'P 1'
#
loop_
_entity.id
_entity.type
_entity.pdbx_description
1 polymer ?
#
loop_
_entity_poly.entity_id
_entity_poly.type
_entity_poly.pdbx_seq_one_letter_code
_entity_poly.pdbx_strand_id
1 'polypeptide(L)'
;MSSNGLTRGSSEPFGFLSHVRSRSTHHGLHPVGNGMNEDNSAENESSQPKPLTATARRCLGVLVEKAKTTPDGYPLSLAGLITGCNQKSNRSPQMQVDESDALLALDELRDAGAAREIQGSGRVTKYRHAAYEWLGVDSPGAAIVTELMLRGPQTAGELRTRASRMHKFPDLDSLKTELDSLMEKGLVESLTPPGRGQTFAHCLYTPQERLYLVDKIKKQDASSAASSPAGSGSAAPAKAANDDRIDKIQDRLDSVTAKLEALEKRLEFLES
;
A
#
# COMPACT_ATOMS: atom_id res chain seq x y z
N MET A 1 26.19 -53.04 48.74
CA MET A 1 26.86 -51.75 49.01
C MET A 1 25.82 -50.84 49.64
N SER A 2 26.05 -50.51 50.92
CA SER A 2 25.10 -49.93 51.87
C SER A 2 25.25 -48.40 52.00
N SER A 3 24.35 -47.82 52.81
CA SER A 3 24.24 -46.43 53.34
C SER A 3 23.66 -45.41 52.36
N ASN A 4 22.47 -44.81 52.53
CA ASN A 4 21.61 -44.47 53.69
C ASN A 4 22.21 -43.38 54.60
N GLY A 5 21.51 -42.23 54.69
CA GLY A 5 21.87 -41.10 55.56
C GLY A 5 20.81 -39.99 55.54
N LEU A 6 19.88 -40.08 56.49
CA LEU A 6 18.74 -39.21 56.77
C LEU A 6 19.11 -38.21 57.90
N THR A 7 18.47 -37.03 57.98
CA THR A 7 18.00 -36.26 59.18
C THR A 7 18.01 -34.75 58.89
N ARG A 8 16.90 -33.97 58.94
CA ARG A 8 15.91 -33.57 59.99
C ARG A 8 16.39 -32.48 60.96
N GLY A 9 15.56 -31.42 61.09
CA GLY A 9 15.40 -30.55 62.27
C GLY A 9 15.48 -29.05 61.94
N SER A 10 14.39 -28.28 61.76
CA SER A 10 13.39 -27.77 62.72
C SER A 10 13.86 -26.59 63.59
N SER A 11 13.23 -25.41 63.46
CA SER A 11 12.58 -24.62 64.54
C SER A 11 12.36 -23.15 64.14
N GLU A 12 11.11 -22.71 64.26
CA GLU A 12 10.61 -21.32 64.17
C GLU A 12 10.92 -20.53 65.48
N PRO A 13 10.15 -19.50 65.92
CA PRO A 13 9.71 -18.21 65.33
C PRO A 13 9.97 -17.01 66.29
N PHE A 14 9.94 -15.76 65.80
CA PHE A 14 9.62 -14.55 66.58
C PHE A 14 9.15 -13.47 65.56
N GLY A 15 8.08 -12.69 65.69
CA GLY A 15 7.22 -12.35 66.81
C GLY A 15 6.99 -10.82 66.80
N PHE A 16 5.76 -10.40 66.51
CA PHE A 16 5.05 -9.25 67.12
C PHE A 16 5.50 -7.79 66.83
N LEU A 17 4.62 -6.98 66.21
CA LEU A 17 3.81 -5.96 66.93
C LEU A 17 2.81 -5.27 65.99
N SER A 18 1.54 -5.38 66.36
CA SER A 18 0.45 -4.49 65.95
C SER A 18 0.62 -3.10 66.58
N HIS A 19 0.12 -2.04 65.94
CA HIS A 19 -0.51 -0.89 66.62
C HIS A 19 -1.45 -0.15 65.65
N VAL A 20 -2.74 -0.30 65.92
CA VAL A 20 -3.84 0.55 65.44
C VAL A 20 -3.77 1.89 66.18
N ARG A 21 -3.91 3.00 65.47
CA ARG A 21 -4.50 4.22 66.05
C ARG A 21 -5.25 5.02 64.98
N SER A 22 -6.57 4.97 65.13
CA SER A 22 -7.56 5.87 64.54
C SER A 22 -7.37 7.30 65.04
N ARG A 23 -7.45 8.29 64.15
CA ARG A 23 -7.93 9.65 64.43
C ARG A 23 -8.63 10.22 63.20
N SER A 24 -9.91 10.50 63.37
CA SER A 24 -10.79 11.24 62.48
C SER A 24 -10.85 12.69 62.96
N THR A 25 -10.70 13.68 62.07
CA THR A 25 -11.21 15.05 62.24
C THR A 25 -11.37 15.78 60.90
N HIS A 26 -12.63 16.09 60.59
CA HIS A 26 -13.26 17.15 59.78
C HIS A 26 -12.49 18.19 58.92
N HIS A 27 -13.10 18.42 57.74
CA HIS A 27 -13.36 19.68 57.00
C HIS A 27 -12.24 20.39 56.20
N GLY A 28 -12.50 20.53 54.89
CA GLY A 28 -11.83 21.47 53.99
C GLY A 28 -12.08 21.18 52.51
N LEU A 29 -13.19 21.68 51.96
CA LEU A 29 -13.43 21.81 50.52
C LEU A 29 -12.50 22.89 49.95
N HIS A 30 -11.78 22.61 48.85
CA HIS A 30 -11.59 23.47 47.67
C HIS A 30 -10.71 22.74 46.61
N PRO A 31 -10.94 22.97 45.31
CA PRO A 31 -10.43 22.11 44.24
C PRO A 31 -9.00 22.49 43.83
N VAL A 32 -8.13 21.51 43.66
CA VAL A 32 -6.81 21.69 43.04
C VAL A 32 -6.97 21.50 41.53
N GLY A 33 -6.39 22.46 40.79
CA GLY A 33 -6.67 22.74 39.40
C GLY A 33 -6.37 21.62 38.43
N ASN A 34 -7.19 21.64 37.37
CA ASN A 34 -7.08 20.87 36.15
C ASN A 34 -5.79 21.29 35.42
N GLY A 35 -4.70 20.56 35.66
CA GLY A 35 -3.43 20.72 34.97
C GLY A 35 -3.46 20.01 33.63
N MET A 36 -3.27 20.79 32.56
CA MET A 36 -3.19 20.41 31.16
C MET A 36 -2.42 19.10 30.92
N ASN A 37 -3.07 18.17 30.22
CA ASN A 37 -2.42 17.21 29.33
C ASN A 37 -3.14 17.29 27.98
N GLU A 38 -3.05 18.47 27.36
CA GLU A 38 -3.40 18.70 25.96
C GLU A 38 -2.09 18.85 25.18
N ASP A 39 -1.36 17.75 24.98
CA ASP A 39 -0.26 17.74 24.01
C ASP A 39 0.19 16.32 23.63
N ASN A 40 -0.75 15.42 23.31
CA ASN A 40 -0.40 14.11 22.76
C ASN A 40 -1.30 13.64 21.60
N SER A 41 -1.96 14.58 20.93
CA SER A 41 -2.85 14.30 19.79
C SER A 41 -2.21 14.63 18.43
N ALA A 42 -1.03 15.26 18.39
CA ALA A 42 -0.39 15.67 17.15
C ALA A 42 0.59 14.63 16.54
N GLU A 43 1.01 13.60 17.28
CA GLU A 43 2.00 12.62 16.79
C GLU A 43 1.39 11.38 16.10
N ASN A 44 0.05 11.23 16.06
CA ASN A 44 -0.60 10.02 15.54
C ASN A 44 -1.32 10.18 14.19
N GLU A 45 -1.41 11.41 13.63
CA GLU A 45 -1.97 11.61 12.29
C GLU A 45 -0.96 11.31 11.16
N SER A 46 0.35 11.25 11.48
CA SER A 46 1.41 10.99 10.50
C SER A 46 1.54 9.53 10.06
N SER A 47 0.78 8.60 10.66
CA SER A 47 0.90 7.15 10.43
C SER A 47 0.02 6.60 9.30
N GLN A 48 -0.88 7.40 8.72
CA GLN A 48 -1.80 6.88 7.70
C GLN A 48 -1.11 6.78 6.32
N PRO A 49 -1.32 5.69 5.56
CA PRO A 49 -0.76 5.55 4.23
C PRO A 49 -1.18 6.69 3.30
N LYS A 50 -0.19 7.43 2.80
CA LYS A 50 -0.40 8.53 1.86
C LYS A 50 -0.35 8.02 0.41
N PRO A 51 -0.98 8.71 -0.54
CA PRO A 51 -0.76 8.47 -1.96
C PRO A 51 0.72 8.52 -2.31
N LEU A 52 1.16 7.58 -3.15
CA LEU A 52 2.55 7.47 -3.61
C LEU A 52 2.62 7.63 -5.12
N THR A 53 3.76 8.06 -5.67
CA THR A 53 3.99 8.05 -7.12
C THR A 53 4.02 6.63 -7.69
N ALA A 54 3.83 6.48 -9.00
CA ALA A 54 3.89 5.17 -9.67
C ALA A 54 5.23 4.45 -9.43
N THR A 55 6.34 5.18 -9.48
CA THR A 55 7.68 4.65 -9.25
C THR A 55 7.87 4.26 -7.78
N ALA A 56 7.45 5.09 -6.83
CA ALA A 56 7.49 4.75 -5.40
C ALA A 56 6.67 3.49 -5.07
N ARG A 57 5.44 3.36 -5.59
CA ARG A 57 4.65 2.14 -5.44
C ARG A 57 5.34 0.91 -6.03
N ARG A 58 5.97 1.07 -7.21
CA ARG A 58 6.76 0.00 -7.83
C ARG A 58 7.93 -0.42 -6.94
N CYS A 59 8.71 0.53 -6.45
CA CYS A 59 9.85 0.27 -5.57
C CYS A 59 9.41 -0.40 -4.26
N LEU A 60 8.36 0.10 -3.62
CA LEU A 60 7.80 -0.48 -2.40
C LEU A 60 7.32 -1.92 -2.64
N GLY A 61 6.56 -2.14 -3.70
CA GLY A 61 6.07 -3.47 -4.06
C GLY A 61 7.22 -4.46 -4.33
N VAL A 62 8.29 -4.02 -4.97
CA VAL A 62 9.50 -4.84 -5.18
C VAL A 62 10.19 -5.18 -3.87
N LEU A 63 10.35 -4.21 -2.96
CA LEU A 63 10.95 -4.46 -1.65
C LEU A 63 10.15 -5.51 -0.85
N VAL A 64 8.82 -5.38 -0.82
CA VAL A 64 7.93 -6.35 -0.13
C VAL A 64 7.96 -7.72 -0.80
N GLU A 65 7.87 -7.77 -2.14
CA GLU A 65 7.94 -9.02 -2.91
C GLU A 65 9.26 -9.77 -2.64
N LYS A 66 10.41 -9.07 -2.71
CA LYS A 66 11.73 -9.70 -2.53
C LYS A 66 12.00 -10.10 -1.09
N ALA A 67 11.50 -9.38 -0.10
CA ALA A 67 11.59 -9.79 1.31
C ALA A 67 10.94 -11.16 1.55
N LYS A 68 9.86 -11.49 0.84
CA LYS A 68 9.14 -12.77 0.97
C LYS A 68 9.65 -13.88 0.04
N THR A 69 9.96 -13.52 -1.20
CA THR A 69 10.25 -14.52 -2.25
C THR A 69 11.73 -14.83 -2.38
N THR A 70 12.61 -13.91 -1.97
CA THR A 70 14.06 -14.04 -2.09
C THR A 70 14.77 -13.45 -0.85
N PRO A 71 14.55 -14.01 0.36
CA PRO A 71 15.05 -13.44 1.61
C PRO A 71 16.57 -13.34 1.65
N ASP A 72 17.30 -14.25 1.03
CA ASP A 72 18.78 -14.25 0.99
C ASP A 72 19.36 -13.01 0.31
N GLY A 73 18.62 -12.40 -0.62
CA GLY A 73 19.03 -11.19 -1.32
C GLY A 73 18.57 -9.89 -0.64
N TYR A 74 17.81 -9.99 0.45
CA TYR A 74 17.19 -8.86 1.14
C TYR A 74 17.96 -8.52 2.43
N PRO A 75 18.16 -7.22 2.77
CA PRO A 75 17.69 -6.01 2.10
C PRO A 75 18.37 -5.72 0.75
N LEU A 76 17.65 -5.04 -0.15
CA LEU A 76 18.10 -4.81 -1.54
C LEU A 76 19.11 -3.66 -1.62
N SER A 77 20.11 -3.77 -2.50
CA SER A 77 20.85 -2.58 -2.97
C SER A 77 20.03 -1.83 -4.02
N LEU A 78 20.43 -0.61 -4.36
CA LEU A 78 19.80 0.19 -5.41
C LEU A 78 19.71 -0.56 -6.75
N ALA A 79 20.81 -1.19 -7.18
CA ALA A 79 20.84 -2.00 -8.41
C ALA A 79 19.86 -3.20 -8.37
N GLY A 80 19.73 -3.86 -7.20
CA GLY A 80 18.78 -4.95 -7.00
C GLY A 80 17.33 -4.47 -7.08
N LEU A 81 17.05 -3.29 -6.51
CA LEU A 81 15.75 -2.64 -6.59
C LEU A 81 15.37 -2.30 -8.04
N ILE A 82 16.25 -1.64 -8.78
CA ILE A 82 16.05 -1.28 -10.19
C ILE A 82 15.78 -2.53 -11.03
N THR A 83 16.60 -3.56 -10.87
CA THR A 83 16.41 -4.86 -11.55
C THR A 83 15.02 -5.45 -11.25
N GLY A 84 14.58 -5.37 -9.99
CA GLY A 84 13.25 -5.81 -9.59
C GLY A 84 12.11 -4.96 -10.16
N CYS A 85 12.30 -3.64 -10.29
CA CYS A 85 11.31 -2.72 -10.86
C CYS A 85 11.06 -2.98 -12.34
N ASN A 86 12.12 -3.34 -13.08
CA ASN A 86 12.13 -3.49 -14.53
C ASN A 86 11.94 -4.95 -15.02
N GLN A 87 11.50 -5.86 -14.13
CA GLN A 87 11.25 -7.25 -14.52
C GLN A 87 10.13 -7.35 -15.58
N LYS A 88 10.33 -8.21 -16.59
CA LYS A 88 9.34 -8.46 -17.66
C LYS A 88 8.10 -9.23 -17.17
N SER A 89 8.26 -10.00 -16.09
CA SER A 89 7.17 -10.77 -15.50
C SER A 89 6.71 -10.12 -14.21
N ASN A 90 5.43 -10.32 -13.88
CA ASN A 90 4.83 -9.84 -12.64
C ASN A 90 4.83 -8.32 -12.47
N ARG A 91 4.91 -7.58 -13.59
CA ARG A 91 4.81 -6.12 -13.63
C ARG A 91 3.76 -5.73 -14.67
N SER A 92 2.85 -4.85 -14.28
CA SER A 92 1.89 -4.22 -15.19
C SER A 92 1.57 -2.82 -14.67
N PRO A 93 1.90 -1.74 -15.40
CA PRO A 93 2.63 -1.73 -16.67
C PRO A 93 4.10 -2.12 -16.52
N GLN A 94 4.74 -2.53 -17.61
CA GLN A 94 6.20 -2.63 -17.63
C GLN A 94 6.79 -1.22 -17.52
N MET A 95 7.84 -1.05 -16.71
CA MET A 95 8.53 0.23 -16.49
C MET A 95 10.01 0.11 -16.86
N GLN A 96 10.64 1.26 -17.05
CA GLN A 96 12.10 1.41 -17.16
C GLN A 96 12.53 2.46 -16.14
N VAL A 97 12.61 2.03 -14.89
CA VAL A 97 13.08 2.86 -13.78
C VAL A 97 14.60 2.95 -13.86
N ASP A 98 15.14 4.16 -13.89
CA ASP A 98 16.58 4.39 -13.82
C ASP A 98 17.06 4.66 -12.39
N GLU A 99 18.34 4.98 -12.24
CA GLU A 99 18.94 5.23 -10.92
C GLU A 99 18.37 6.47 -10.23
N SER A 100 18.17 7.55 -10.98
CA SER A 100 17.66 8.82 -10.45
C SER A 100 16.22 8.66 -10.00
N ASP A 101 15.39 8.03 -10.82
CA ASP A 101 13.99 7.73 -10.51
C ASP A 101 13.87 6.83 -9.26
N ALA A 102 14.73 5.82 -9.14
CA ALA A 102 14.73 4.92 -8.00
C ALA A 102 15.14 5.63 -6.70
N LEU A 103 16.11 6.55 -6.75
CA LEU A 103 16.52 7.34 -5.59
C LEU A 103 15.42 8.31 -5.13
N LEU A 104 14.80 9.04 -6.06
CA LEU A 104 13.65 9.91 -5.77
C LEU A 104 12.49 9.13 -5.15
N ALA A 105 12.20 7.95 -5.69
CA ALA A 105 11.19 7.04 -5.16
C ALA A 105 11.55 6.53 -3.75
N LEU A 106 12.82 6.23 -3.47
CA LEU A 106 13.27 5.81 -2.15
C LEU A 106 13.18 6.93 -1.12
N ASP A 107 13.48 8.17 -1.51
CA ASP A 107 13.31 9.34 -0.65
C ASP A 107 11.84 9.57 -0.32
N GLU A 108 10.96 9.53 -1.31
CA GLU A 108 9.50 9.60 -1.09
C GLU A 108 9.02 8.52 -0.11
N LEU A 109 9.50 7.28 -0.27
CA LEU A 109 9.14 6.17 0.63
C LEU A 109 9.73 6.32 2.04
N ARG A 110 10.91 6.92 2.18
CA ARG A 110 11.52 7.19 3.49
C ARG A 110 10.75 8.29 4.22
N ASP A 111 10.42 9.37 3.53
CA ASP A 111 9.64 10.49 4.06
C ASP A 111 8.22 10.06 4.45
N ALA A 112 7.60 9.17 3.66
CA ALA A 112 6.32 8.57 3.99
C ALA A 112 6.39 7.57 5.15
N GLY A 113 7.59 7.13 5.55
CA GLY A 113 7.76 6.08 6.54
C GLY A 113 7.52 4.66 6.01
N ALA A 114 7.43 4.46 4.70
CA ALA A 114 7.18 3.18 4.04
C ALA A 114 8.46 2.35 3.77
N ALA A 115 9.64 2.97 3.80
CA ALA A 115 10.94 2.29 3.64
C ALA A 115 12.00 2.82 4.61
N ARG A 116 13.07 2.06 4.81
CA ARG A 116 14.22 2.43 5.64
C ARG A 116 15.52 2.10 4.90
N GLU A 117 16.46 3.02 4.99
CA GLU A 117 17.85 2.78 4.64
C GLU A 117 18.55 2.01 5.76
N ILE A 118 19.39 1.05 5.39
CA ILE A 118 20.19 0.26 6.30
C ILE A 118 21.66 0.50 5.97
N GLN A 119 22.33 1.22 6.86
CA GLN A 119 23.77 1.29 6.88
C GLN A 119 24.30 0.03 7.58
N GLY A 120 24.71 -0.94 6.77
CA GLY A 120 25.39 -2.14 7.25
C GLY A 120 26.90 -1.93 7.41
N SER A 121 27.61 -2.96 7.86
CA SER A 121 29.08 -2.99 7.92
C SER A 121 29.76 -2.95 6.53
N GLY A 122 29.00 -3.10 5.45
CA GLY A 122 29.51 -3.07 4.07
C GLY A 122 29.43 -1.69 3.43
N ARG A 123 30.17 -1.49 2.33
CA ARG A 123 30.23 -0.20 1.59
C ARG A 123 28.95 0.15 0.80
N VAL A 124 28.03 -0.79 0.64
CA VAL A 124 26.85 -0.62 -0.24
C VAL A 124 25.61 -0.38 0.61
N THR A 125 24.98 0.76 0.41
CA THR A 125 23.68 1.09 1.01
C THR A 125 22.62 0.07 0.63
N LYS A 126 21.84 -0.36 1.62
CA LYS A 126 20.75 -1.32 1.46
C LYS A 126 19.43 -0.71 1.91
N TYR A 127 18.33 -1.19 1.34
CA TYR A 127 16.99 -0.67 1.59
C TYR A 127 16.06 -1.81 2.01
N ARG A 128 15.25 -1.55 3.04
CA ARG A 128 14.20 -2.44 3.54
C ARG A 128 12.85 -1.72 3.54
N HIS A 129 11.76 -2.44 3.30
CA HIS A 129 10.42 -1.88 3.49
C HIS A 129 10.07 -1.79 4.99
N ALA A 130 9.18 -0.87 5.32
CA ALA A 130 8.42 -0.78 6.57
C ALA A 130 6.91 -0.97 6.32
N ALA A 131 6.54 -1.56 5.18
CA ALA A 131 5.15 -1.68 4.70
C ALA A 131 4.16 -2.27 5.72
N TYR A 132 4.54 -3.25 6.54
CA TYR A 132 3.64 -3.85 7.54
C TYR A 132 3.16 -2.83 8.57
N GLU A 133 4.11 -2.11 9.15
CA GLU A 133 3.86 -1.05 10.14
C GLU A 133 3.16 0.12 9.48
N TRP A 134 3.68 0.57 8.33
CA TRP A 134 3.17 1.73 7.61
C TRP A 134 1.72 1.54 7.12
N LEU A 135 1.37 0.37 6.60
CA LEU A 135 0.00 0.05 6.16
C LEU A 135 -0.89 -0.42 7.32
N GLY A 136 -0.32 -0.78 8.48
CA GLY A 136 -1.07 -1.40 9.56
C GLY A 136 -1.70 -2.73 9.16
N VAL A 137 -0.98 -3.57 8.40
CA VAL A 137 -1.45 -4.88 7.90
C VAL A 137 -0.48 -6.00 8.25
N ASP A 138 -0.96 -7.23 8.18
CA ASP A 138 -0.18 -8.44 8.38
C ASP A 138 0.31 -9.04 7.04
N SER A 139 0.83 -10.28 7.07
CA SER A 139 1.36 -10.95 5.88
C SER A 139 0.34 -11.17 4.76
N PRO A 140 -0.89 -11.67 5.02
CA PRO A 140 -1.97 -11.71 4.03
C PRO A 140 -2.25 -10.35 3.39
N GLY A 141 -2.52 -9.32 4.20
CA GLY A 141 -2.91 -8.00 3.70
C GLY A 141 -1.81 -7.35 2.87
N ALA A 142 -0.57 -7.40 3.34
CA ALA A 142 0.59 -6.87 2.61
C ALA A 142 0.79 -7.57 1.25
N ALA A 143 0.52 -8.88 1.16
CA ALA A 143 0.66 -9.63 -0.09
C ALA A 143 -0.35 -9.16 -1.14
N ILE A 144 -1.60 -8.91 -0.75
CA ILE A 144 -2.65 -8.42 -1.65
C ILE A 144 -2.33 -7.01 -2.14
N VAL A 145 -2.03 -6.08 -1.23
CA VAL A 145 -1.71 -4.69 -1.58
C VAL A 145 -0.47 -4.63 -2.47
N THR A 146 0.56 -5.44 -2.17
CA THR A 146 1.77 -5.54 -3.01
C THR A 146 1.46 -6.05 -4.41
N GLU A 147 0.66 -7.10 -4.55
CA GLU A 147 0.26 -7.63 -5.86
C GLU A 147 -0.50 -6.58 -6.68
N LEU A 148 -1.38 -5.80 -6.04
CA LEU A 148 -2.10 -4.69 -6.66
C LEU A 148 -1.15 -3.56 -7.07
N MET A 149 -0.14 -3.20 -6.26
CA MET A 149 0.85 -2.17 -6.63
C MET A 149 1.70 -2.60 -7.84
N LEU A 150 2.03 -3.88 -7.94
CA LEU A 150 2.90 -4.40 -8.99
C LEU A 150 2.18 -4.60 -10.33
N ARG A 151 0.88 -4.91 -10.32
CA ARG A 151 0.12 -5.22 -11.54
C ARG A 151 -1.17 -4.43 -11.77
N GLY A 152 -1.52 -3.53 -10.87
CA GLY A 152 -2.75 -2.76 -10.94
C GLY A 152 -4.00 -3.58 -10.62
N PRO A 153 -5.18 -3.11 -11.08
CA PRO A 153 -6.47 -3.71 -10.79
C PRO A 153 -6.60 -5.17 -11.19
N GLN A 154 -7.10 -6.01 -10.29
CA GLN A 154 -7.20 -7.46 -10.48
C GLN A 154 -8.47 -8.03 -9.86
N THR A 155 -8.91 -9.17 -10.38
CA THR A 155 -10.01 -9.94 -9.78
C THR A 155 -9.54 -10.74 -8.55
N ALA A 156 -10.46 -11.12 -7.68
CA ALA A 156 -10.15 -11.97 -6.51
C ALA A 156 -9.46 -13.30 -6.91
N GLY A 157 -9.88 -13.93 -8.01
CA GLY A 157 -9.25 -15.17 -8.50
C GLY A 157 -7.80 -14.99 -8.94
N GLU A 158 -7.50 -13.88 -9.62
CA GLU A 158 -6.13 -13.52 -10.00
C GLU A 158 -5.28 -13.22 -8.77
N LEU A 159 -5.81 -12.43 -7.83
CA LEU A 159 -5.12 -12.08 -6.59
C LEU A 159 -4.75 -13.32 -5.79
N ARG A 160 -5.69 -14.26 -5.59
CA ARG A 160 -5.41 -15.53 -4.91
C ARG A 160 -4.23 -16.26 -5.54
N THR A 161 -4.21 -16.35 -6.87
CA THR A 161 -3.18 -17.09 -7.60
C THR A 161 -1.82 -16.37 -7.54
N ARG A 162 -1.80 -15.06 -7.75
CA ARG A 162 -0.56 -14.29 -7.91
C ARG A 162 0.07 -13.89 -6.57
N ALA A 163 -0.74 -13.44 -5.60
CA ALA A 163 -0.29 -13.10 -4.25
C ALA A 163 0.18 -14.33 -3.45
N SER A 164 -0.23 -15.55 -3.85
CA SER A 164 0.22 -16.82 -3.25
C SER A 164 1.75 -17.02 -3.20
N ARG A 165 2.50 -16.28 -4.02
CA ARG A 165 3.97 -16.28 -3.97
C ARG A 165 4.52 -15.61 -2.71
N MET A 166 3.82 -14.63 -2.17
CA MET A 166 4.20 -13.92 -0.95
C MET A 166 3.48 -14.47 0.29
N HIS A 167 2.20 -14.84 0.14
CA HIS A 167 1.40 -15.43 1.20
C HIS A 167 0.35 -16.39 0.62
N LYS A 168 0.35 -17.66 1.04
CA LYS A 168 -0.58 -18.67 0.53
C LYS A 168 -1.97 -18.49 1.16
N PHE A 169 -2.99 -18.36 0.32
CA PHE A 169 -4.39 -18.34 0.74
C PHE A 169 -5.02 -19.73 0.57
N PRO A 170 -5.66 -20.31 1.61
CA PRO A 170 -6.21 -21.66 1.53
C PRO A 170 -7.30 -21.78 0.46
N ASP A 171 -8.18 -20.79 0.37
CA ASP A 171 -9.34 -20.78 -0.54
C ASP A 171 -9.64 -19.35 -1.02
N LEU A 172 -10.71 -19.16 -1.79
CA LEU A 172 -11.10 -17.85 -2.28
C LEU A 172 -11.80 -17.02 -1.20
N ASP A 173 -12.44 -17.67 -0.23
CA ASP A 173 -13.25 -16.99 0.78
C ASP A 173 -12.38 -16.34 1.87
N SER A 174 -11.26 -16.99 2.24
CA SER A 174 -10.19 -16.41 3.06
C SER A 174 -9.57 -15.17 2.41
N LEU A 175 -9.31 -15.19 1.09
CA LEU A 175 -8.85 -14.00 0.37
C LEU A 175 -9.90 -12.89 0.36
N LYS A 176 -11.18 -13.21 0.14
CA LYS A 176 -12.27 -12.21 0.17
C LYS A 176 -12.42 -11.58 1.55
N THR A 177 -12.33 -12.38 2.60
CA THR A 177 -12.36 -11.89 4.00
C THR A 177 -11.21 -10.88 4.22
N GLU A 178 -10.01 -11.19 3.72
CA GLU A 178 -8.88 -10.26 3.80
C GLU A 178 -9.11 -9.01 2.94
N LEU A 179 -9.69 -9.14 1.75
CA LEU A 179 -10.06 -7.99 0.92
C LEU A 179 -11.08 -7.08 1.61
N ASP A 180 -12.08 -7.64 2.28
CA ASP A 180 -13.09 -6.89 3.02
C ASP A 180 -12.43 -6.10 4.17
N SER A 181 -11.55 -6.73 4.94
CA SER A 181 -10.72 -6.07 5.96
C SER A 181 -9.87 -4.93 5.38
N LEU A 182 -9.23 -5.13 4.22
CA LEU A 182 -8.46 -4.09 3.55
C LEU A 182 -9.32 -2.94 3.01
N MET A 183 -10.56 -3.21 2.60
CA MET A 183 -11.52 -2.18 2.19
C MET A 183 -12.01 -1.35 3.38
N GLU A 184 -12.29 -1.99 4.52
CA GLU A 184 -12.63 -1.29 5.77
C GLU A 184 -11.51 -0.37 6.25
N LYS A 185 -10.25 -0.78 6.05
CA LYS A 185 -9.06 0.05 6.32
C LYS A 185 -8.80 1.13 5.27
N GLY A 186 -9.56 1.16 4.18
CA GLY A 186 -9.37 2.12 3.08
C GLY A 186 -8.08 1.90 2.28
N LEU A 187 -7.47 0.70 2.33
CA LEU A 187 -6.25 0.36 1.60
C LEU A 187 -6.54 -0.24 0.23
N VAL A 188 -7.71 -0.85 0.08
CA VAL A 188 -8.22 -1.44 -1.15
C VAL A 188 -9.61 -0.89 -1.41
N GLU A 189 -10.00 -0.84 -2.67
CA GLU A 189 -11.36 -0.52 -3.10
C GLU A 189 -11.81 -1.46 -4.21
N SER A 190 -13.12 -1.64 -4.32
CA SER A 190 -13.70 -2.27 -5.49
C SER A 190 -13.97 -1.24 -6.59
N LEU A 191 -13.55 -1.56 -7.80
CA LEU A 191 -13.67 -0.66 -8.96
C LEU A 191 -14.87 -0.98 -9.84
N THR A 192 -15.41 -2.20 -9.73
CA THR A 192 -16.56 -2.67 -10.48
C THR A 192 -17.62 -3.23 -9.51
N PRO A 193 -18.90 -3.25 -9.89
CA PRO A 193 -19.96 -3.76 -9.03
C PRO A 193 -19.73 -5.21 -8.58
N PRO A 194 -20.27 -5.61 -7.41
CA PRO A 194 -20.18 -6.98 -6.94
C PRO A 194 -20.77 -7.96 -7.96
N GLY A 195 -20.03 -9.04 -8.23
CA GLY A 195 -20.44 -10.03 -9.22
C GLY A 195 -19.26 -10.76 -9.86
N ARG A 196 -19.54 -11.51 -10.93
CA ARG A 196 -18.50 -12.22 -11.68
C ARG A 196 -17.59 -11.20 -12.37
N GLY A 197 -16.29 -11.27 -12.07
CA GLY A 197 -15.30 -10.35 -12.65
C GLY A 197 -15.14 -9.04 -11.88
N GLN A 198 -15.63 -8.97 -10.63
CA GLN A 198 -15.33 -7.84 -9.75
C GLN A 198 -13.81 -7.63 -9.65
N THR A 199 -13.37 -6.38 -9.83
CA THR A 199 -11.97 -5.98 -9.77
C THR A 199 -11.72 -5.06 -8.58
N PHE A 200 -10.51 -5.15 -8.05
CA PHE A 200 -10.06 -4.41 -6.87
C PHE A 200 -8.78 -3.65 -7.19
N ALA A 201 -8.60 -2.48 -6.59
CA ALA A 201 -7.41 -1.64 -6.66
C ALA A 201 -6.92 -1.29 -5.26
N HIS A 202 -5.64 -0.95 -5.13
CA HIS A 202 -5.15 -0.29 -3.91
C HIS A 202 -5.55 1.19 -3.89
N CYS A 203 -5.60 1.81 -2.71
CA CYS A 203 -5.94 3.23 -2.55
C CYS A 203 -4.74 4.19 -2.59
N LEU A 204 -3.51 3.68 -2.72
CA LEU A 204 -2.27 4.49 -2.76
C LEU A 204 -2.05 5.27 -4.06
N TYR A 205 -3.06 5.38 -4.93
CA TYR A 205 -2.98 6.17 -6.16
C TYR A 205 -2.94 7.67 -5.84
N THR A 206 -2.13 8.42 -6.60
CA THR A 206 -2.26 9.88 -6.57
C THR A 206 -3.68 10.27 -7.05
N PRO A 207 -4.24 11.42 -6.60
CA PRO A 207 -5.58 11.82 -7.00
C PRO A 207 -5.77 11.85 -8.52
N GLN A 208 -4.76 12.29 -9.27
CA GLN A 208 -4.79 12.33 -10.74
C GLN A 208 -4.83 10.93 -11.36
N GLU A 209 -3.98 10.01 -10.90
CA GLU A 209 -3.97 8.63 -11.39
C GLU A 209 -5.27 7.89 -11.06
N ARG A 210 -5.84 8.16 -9.88
CA ARG A 210 -7.11 7.59 -9.45
C ARG A 210 -8.24 7.97 -10.41
N LEU A 211 -8.32 9.25 -10.80
CA LEU A 211 -9.30 9.72 -11.78
C LEU A 211 -9.14 9.00 -13.12
N TYR A 212 -7.89 8.91 -13.61
CA TYR A 212 -7.60 8.21 -14.87
C TYR A 212 -8.00 6.72 -14.82
N LEU A 213 -7.72 6.06 -13.70
CA LEU A 213 -8.04 4.64 -13.51
C LEU A 213 -9.55 4.38 -13.49
N VAL A 214 -10.32 5.21 -12.79
CA VAL A 214 -11.79 5.12 -12.79
C VAL A 214 -12.36 5.34 -14.20
N ASP A 215 -11.87 6.32 -14.94
CA ASP A 215 -12.31 6.58 -16.31
C ASP A 215 -11.94 5.43 -17.26
N LYS A 216 -10.77 4.81 -17.08
CA LYS A 216 -10.34 3.66 -17.87
C LYS A 216 -11.28 2.46 -17.66
N ILE A 217 -11.67 2.20 -16.42
CA ILE A 217 -12.54 1.08 -16.07
C ILE A 217 -13.96 1.31 -16.59
N LYS A 218 -14.51 2.51 -16.42
CA LYS A 218 -15.82 2.88 -17.01
C LYS A 218 -15.85 2.66 -18.54
N LYS A 219 -14.75 3.01 -19.23
CA LYS A 219 -14.63 2.78 -20.67
C LYS A 219 -14.55 1.28 -21.01
N GLN A 220 -13.83 0.49 -20.22
CA GLN A 220 -13.74 -0.96 -20.40
C GLN A 220 -15.10 -1.64 -20.19
N ASP A 221 -15.83 -1.28 -19.14
CA ASP A 221 -17.16 -1.81 -18.86
C ASP A 221 -18.15 -1.45 -19.97
N ALA A 222 -18.12 -0.21 -20.47
CA ALA A 222 -18.95 0.22 -21.60
C ALA A 222 -18.63 -0.57 -22.89
N SER A 223 -17.36 -0.86 -23.15
CA SER A 223 -16.94 -1.69 -24.28
C SER A 223 -17.34 -3.16 -24.12
N SER A 224 -17.27 -3.72 -22.91
CA SER A 224 -17.72 -5.08 -22.63
C SER A 224 -19.24 -5.23 -22.75
N ALA A 225 -20.03 -4.24 -22.30
CA ALA A 225 -21.47 -4.22 -22.47
C ALA A 225 -21.90 -4.14 -23.95
N ALA A 226 -21.18 -3.38 -24.77
CA ALA A 226 -21.42 -3.28 -26.21
C ALA A 226 -21.06 -4.56 -27.00
N SER A 227 -20.33 -5.49 -26.39
CA SER A 227 -19.81 -6.71 -27.05
C SER A 227 -20.64 -7.98 -26.77
N SER A 228 -21.77 -7.88 -26.06
CA SER A 228 -22.72 -9.00 -25.90
C SER A 228 -23.65 -9.10 -27.13
N PRO A 229 -23.50 -10.09 -28.03
CA PRO A 229 -24.34 -10.17 -29.21
C PRO A 229 -25.52 -11.10 -28.94
N ALA A 230 -26.72 -10.53 -28.85
CA ALA A 230 -27.92 -11.25 -29.24
C ALA A 230 -28.07 -11.13 -30.76
N GLY A 231 -27.79 -12.21 -31.48
CA GLY A 231 -28.23 -12.39 -32.87
C GLY A 231 -27.20 -12.06 -33.96
N SER A 232 -26.98 -13.05 -34.83
CA SER A 232 -26.27 -12.99 -36.11
C SER A 232 -26.75 -11.85 -37.01
N GLY A 233 -25.84 -10.94 -37.42
CA GLY A 233 -26.09 -9.99 -38.51
C GLY A 233 -25.05 -8.87 -38.66
N SER A 234 -24.20 -8.97 -39.69
CA SER A 234 -23.41 -7.90 -40.35
C SER A 234 -22.32 -7.15 -39.54
N ALA A 235 -21.06 -7.54 -39.78
CA ALA A 235 -19.83 -6.91 -39.27
C ALA A 235 -19.41 -5.61 -40.02
N ALA A 236 -20.35 -4.77 -40.42
CA ALA A 236 -20.09 -3.50 -41.12
C ALA A 236 -20.09 -2.21 -40.26
N PRO A 237 -20.83 -2.08 -39.12
CA PRO A 237 -20.95 -0.78 -38.44
C PRO A 237 -19.79 -0.46 -37.47
N ALA A 238 -18.98 -1.46 -37.08
CA ALA A 238 -17.93 -1.26 -36.07
C ALA A 238 -16.70 -0.49 -36.59
N LYS A 239 -16.43 -0.54 -37.91
CA LYS A 239 -15.27 0.14 -38.51
C LYS A 239 -15.52 1.64 -38.65
N ALA A 240 -16.68 2.03 -39.16
CA ALA A 240 -17.09 3.44 -39.28
C ALA A 240 -17.13 4.14 -37.91
N ALA A 241 -17.64 3.47 -36.87
CA ALA A 241 -17.65 4.01 -35.52
C ALA A 241 -16.25 4.16 -34.90
N ASN A 242 -15.28 3.36 -35.33
CA ASN A 242 -13.89 3.51 -34.90
C ASN A 242 -13.20 4.64 -35.67
N ASP A 243 -13.44 4.77 -36.98
CA ASP A 243 -12.91 5.85 -37.80
C ASP A 243 -13.41 7.22 -37.28
N ASP A 244 -14.72 7.35 -36.99
CA ASP A 244 -15.30 8.56 -36.38
C ASP A 244 -14.67 8.93 -35.01
N ARG A 245 -14.21 7.93 -34.24
CA ARG A 245 -13.53 8.15 -32.96
C ARG A 245 -12.09 8.59 -33.16
N ILE A 246 -11.42 8.04 -34.17
CA ILE A 246 -10.06 8.43 -34.54
C ILE A 246 -10.06 9.89 -35.00
N ASP A 247 -11.00 10.27 -35.87
CA ASP A 247 -11.15 11.64 -36.37
C ASP A 247 -11.37 12.64 -35.22
N LYS A 248 -12.28 12.33 -34.29
CA LYS A 248 -12.52 13.17 -33.10
C LYS A 248 -11.31 13.31 -32.18
N ILE A 249 -10.46 12.28 -32.11
CA ILE A 249 -9.23 12.33 -31.31
C ILE A 249 -8.18 13.19 -32.01
N GLN A 250 -8.07 13.10 -33.34
CA GLN A 250 -7.19 13.92 -34.15
C GLN A 250 -7.58 15.41 -34.06
N ASP A 251 -8.86 15.73 -34.21
CA ASP A 251 -9.36 17.11 -34.05
C ASP A 251 -9.04 17.71 -32.67
N ARG A 252 -9.13 16.88 -31.62
CA ARG A 252 -8.82 17.31 -30.25
C ARG A 252 -7.32 17.52 -30.04
N LEU A 253 -6.47 16.70 -30.67
CA LEU A 253 -5.02 16.90 -30.67
C LEU A 253 -4.66 18.21 -31.35
N ASP A 254 -5.20 18.45 -32.55
CA ASP A 254 -4.94 19.68 -33.31
C ASP A 254 -5.40 20.91 -32.54
N SER A 255 -6.56 20.84 -31.88
CA SER A 255 -7.05 21.93 -31.02
C SER A 255 -6.16 22.18 -29.81
N VAL A 256 -5.63 21.13 -29.17
CA VAL A 256 -4.73 21.27 -28.01
C VAL A 256 -3.38 21.83 -28.44
N THR A 257 -2.82 21.35 -29.56
CA THR A 257 -1.57 21.87 -30.13
C THR A 257 -1.71 23.35 -30.47
N ALA A 258 -2.78 23.77 -31.14
CA ALA A 258 -3.03 25.17 -31.44
C ALA A 258 -3.15 26.05 -30.18
N LYS A 259 -3.74 25.52 -29.09
CA LYS A 259 -3.81 26.22 -27.81
C LYS A 259 -2.45 26.33 -27.12
N LEU A 260 -1.61 25.31 -27.23
CA LEU A 260 -0.24 25.35 -26.71
C LEU A 260 0.58 26.41 -27.44
N GLU A 261 0.56 26.42 -28.78
CA GLU A 261 1.27 27.43 -29.57
C GLU A 261 0.79 28.86 -29.26
N ALA A 262 -0.51 29.04 -29.02
CA ALA A 262 -1.08 30.34 -28.64
C ALA A 262 -0.64 30.77 -27.23
N LEU A 263 -0.51 29.83 -26.30
CA LEU A 263 -0.02 30.08 -24.95
C LEU A 263 1.48 30.38 -24.95
N GLU A 264 2.28 29.64 -25.72
CA GLU A 264 3.72 29.88 -25.88
C GLU A 264 3.98 31.29 -26.42
N LYS A 265 3.27 31.71 -27.49
CA LYS A 265 3.37 33.09 -28.01
C LYS A 265 2.97 34.15 -26.99
N ARG A 266 1.98 33.85 -26.15
CA ARG A 266 1.54 34.78 -25.10
C ARG A 266 2.56 34.89 -23.97
N LEU A 267 3.25 33.81 -23.64
CA LEU A 267 4.36 33.82 -22.69
C LEU A 267 5.55 34.61 -23.24
N GLU A 268 5.96 34.37 -24.49
CA GLU A 268 7.02 35.15 -25.16
C GLU A 268 6.71 36.65 -25.16
N PHE A 269 5.45 37.04 -25.42
CA PHE A 269 5.02 38.45 -25.38
C PHE A 269 5.03 39.07 -23.97
N LEU A 270 4.85 38.27 -22.92
CA LEU A 270 4.88 38.76 -21.53
C LEU A 270 6.29 38.78 -20.94
N GLU A 271 7.20 37.97 -21.49
CA GLU A 271 8.61 37.89 -21.10
C GLU A 271 9.51 38.87 -21.88
N SER A 272 8.97 39.58 -22.89
CA SER A 272 9.63 40.64 -23.66
C SER A 272 9.25 42.05 -23.21
#